data_AF-A0A2T4ZFG2-F1
#
_entry.id   AF-A0A2T4ZFG2-F1
#
_cell.length_a   1.000
_cell.length_b   1.000
_cell.length_c   1.000
_cell.angle_alpha   90.00
_cell.angle_beta   90.00
_cell.angle_gamma   90.00
#
_symmetry.space_group_name_H-M   'P 1'
#
loop_
_entity.id
_entity.type
_entity.pdbx_description
1 polymer ?
#
loop_
_entity_poly.entity_id
_entity_poly.type
_entity_poly.pdbx_seq_one_letter_code
_entity_poly.pdbx_strand_id
1 'polypeptide(L)' 'MRLACGVLLWPPRVFWEATPRELAAALEGRFGRVAAPLDRAGLEQLMAAFPDG' A
#
# COMPACT_ATOMS: atom_id res chain seq x y z
N MET A 1 0.46 1.72 12.73
CA MET A 1 1.75 1.09 12.34
C MET A 1 1.60 -0.33 11.77
N ARG A 2 0.50 -0.68 11.07
CA ARG A 2 0.29 -2.06 10.54
C ARG A 2 1.12 -2.36 9.29
N LEU A 3 1.36 -1.34 8.45
CA LEU A 3 2.21 -1.46 7.26
C LEU A 3 3.68 -1.72 7.63
N ALA A 4 4.23 -0.91 8.55
CA ALA A 4 5.60 -1.03 9.02
C ALA A 4 5.87 -2.36 9.76
N CYS A 5 5.33 -2.51 10.98
CA CYS A 5 5.66 -3.65 11.84
C CYS A 5 4.89 -4.93 11.50
N GLY A 6 3.81 -4.85 10.74
CA GLY A 6 2.97 -6.01 10.41
C GLY A 6 3.26 -6.57 9.02
N VAL A 7 3.19 -5.72 7.99
CA VAL A 7 3.34 -6.14 6.59
C VAL A 7 4.80 -6.31 6.21
N LEU A 8 5.62 -5.31 6.51
CA LEU A 8 7.05 -5.31 6.21
C LEU A 8 7.89 -5.91 7.34
N LEU A 9 7.30 -6.10 8.53
CA LEU A 9 7.98 -6.56 9.76
C LEU A 9 9.16 -5.66 10.17
N TRP A 10 9.12 -4.38 9.78
CA TRP A 10 10.16 -3.41 10.11
C TRP A 10 9.90 -2.78 11.48
N PRO A 11 10.93 -2.64 12.32
CA PRO A 11 10.85 -1.79 13.51
C PRO A 11 10.46 -0.36 13.11
N PRO A 12 9.73 0.40 13.97
CA PRO A 12 9.28 1.76 13.65
C PRO A 12 10.39 2.69 13.21
N ARG A 13 11.58 2.58 13.81
CA ARG A 13 12.77 3.37 13.45
C ARG A 13 13.17 3.17 11.99
N VAL A 14 13.29 1.92 11.55
CA VAL A 14 13.69 1.58 10.18
C VAL A 14 12.67 2.12 9.17
N PHE A 15 11.38 2.03 9.50
CA PHE A 15 10.32 2.56 8.65
C PHE A 15 10.40 4.09 8.49
N TRP A 16 10.71 4.83 9.56
CA TRP A 16 10.79 6.29 9.50
C TRP A 16 12.09 6.81 8.91
N GLU A 17 13.17 6.04 8.96
CA GLU A 17 14.45 6.38 8.34
C GLU A 17 14.48 6.03 6.84
N ALA A 18 13.60 5.14 6.38
CA ALA A 18 13.54 4.73 4.99
C ALA A 18 13.03 5.84 4.06
N THR A 19 13.64 5.91 2.88
CA THR A 19 13.20 6.82 1.82
C THR A 19 11.96 6.28 1.10
N PRO A 20 11.17 7.13 0.41
CA PRO A 20 10.03 6.67 -0.38
C PRO A 20 10.37 5.61 -1.44
N ARG A 21 11.57 5.68 -2.03
CA ARG A 21 12.04 4.67 -3.00
C ARG A 21 12.32 3.32 -2.35
N GLU A 22 12.94 3.31 -1.19
CA GLU A 22 13.19 2.07 -0.44
C GLU A 22 11.90 1.46 0.06
N LEU A 23 10.94 2.30 0.49
CA LEU A 23 9.61 1.83 0.86
C LEU A 23 8.88 1.19 -0.34
N ALA A 24 8.92 1.83 -1.51
CA ALA A 24 8.35 1.27 -2.72
C ALA A 24 8.98 -0.09 -3.09
N ALA A 25 10.32 -0.18 -3.05
CA ALA A 25 11.04 -1.42 -3.32
C ALA A 25 10.71 -2.53 -2.29
N ALA A 26 10.56 -2.18 -1.01
CA ALA A 26 10.18 -3.13 0.03
C ALA A 26 8.75 -3.67 -0.18
N LEU A 27 7.81 -2.79 -0.58
CA LEU A 27 6.45 -3.18 -0.91
C LEU A 27 6.41 -4.07 -2.16
N GLU A 28 7.15 -3.72 -3.21
CA GLU A 28 7.29 -4.54 -4.42
C GLU A 28 7.90 -5.92 -4.11
N GLY A 29 8.93 -5.97 -3.26
CA GLY A 29 9.54 -7.24 -2.85
C GLY A 29 8.58 -8.12 -2.03
N ARG A 30 7.69 -7.53 -1.23
CA ARG A 30 6.75 -8.25 -0.38
C ARG A 30 5.51 -8.73 -1.13
N PHE A 31 4.97 -7.91 -2.02
CA PHE A 31 3.69 -8.15 -2.70
C PHE A 31 3.83 -8.49 -4.18
N GLY A 32 5.04 -8.45 -4.72
CA GLY A 32 5.28 -8.46 -6.15
C GLY A 32 5.00 -7.09 -6.77
N ARG A 33 5.19 -6.99 -8.09
CA ARG A 33 4.85 -5.78 -8.84
C ARG A 33 3.33 -5.63 -8.84
N VAL A 34 2.84 -4.62 -8.12
CA VAL A 34 1.39 -4.40 -7.97
C VAL A 34 0.80 -4.03 -9.33
N ALA A 35 -0.42 -4.50 -9.59
CA ALA A 35 -1.20 -4.09 -10.76
C ALA A 35 -1.34 -2.56 -10.81
N ALA A 36 -1.60 -2.04 -12.01
CA ALA A 36 -1.77 -0.60 -12.22
C ALA A 36 -2.77 -0.02 -11.20
N PRO A 37 -2.56 1.23 -10.73
CA PRO A 37 -3.51 1.89 -9.84
C PRO A 37 -4.92 1.82 -10.41
N LEU A 38 -5.91 1.68 -9.52
CA LEU A 38 -7.32 1.70 -9.89
C LEU A 38 -7.63 2.99 -10.65
N ASP A 39 -8.28 2.89 -11.79
CA ASP A 39 -8.71 4.04 -12.56
C ASP A 39 -9.99 4.65 -11.97
N ARG A 40 -10.40 5.80 -12.51
CA ARG A 40 -11.59 6.51 -12.04
C ARG A 40 -12.86 5.65 -12.17
N ALA A 41 -12.98 4.92 -13.28
CA ALA A 41 -14.14 4.07 -13.53
C ALA A 41 -14.23 2.93 -12.51
N GLY A 42 -13.11 2.29 -12.18
CA GLY A 42 -13.05 1.26 -11.15
C GLY A 42 -13.38 1.80 -9.75
N LEU A 43 -12.98 3.03 -9.44
CA LEU A 43 -13.35 3.66 -8.17
C LEU A 43 -14.86 3.91 -8.09
N GLU A 44 -15.46 4.45 -9.15
CA GLU A 44 -16.91 4.70 -9.22
C GLU A 44 -17.72 3.40 -9.06
N GLN A 45 -17.25 2.29 -9.64
CA GLN A 45 -17.86 0.97 -9.46
C GLN A 45 -17.80 0.51 -7.99
N LEU A 46 -16.67 0.71 -7.30
CA LEU A 46 -16.54 0.36 -5.88
C LEU A 46 -17.48 1.19 -5.01
N MET A 47 -17.58 2.49 -5.25
CA MET A 47 -18.48 3.38 -4.50
C MET A 47 -19.95 2.98 -4.68
N ALA A 48 -20.34 2.57 -5.89
CA ALA A 48 -21.69 2.07 -6.14
C ALA A 48 -21.95 0.71 -5.47
N ALA A 49 -20.94 -0.17 -5.41
CA ALA A 49 -21.05 -1.48 -4.80
C ALA A 49 -21.07 -1.44 -3.26
N PHE A 50 -20.37 -0.48 -2.66
CA PHE A 50 -20.24 -0.30 -1.22
C PHE A 50 -20.59 1.14 -0.82
N PRO A 51 -21.87 1.52 -0.80
CA PRO A 51 -22.28 2.88 -0.47
C PRO A 51 -22.03 3.17 1.01
N ASP A 52 -21.39 4.31 1.28
CA ASP A 52 -21.18 4.84 2.63
C ASP A 52 -22.48 5.47 3.13
N GLY A 53 -23.42 4.63 3.58
CA GLY A 53 -24.70 5.03 4.21
C GLY A 53 -24.57 5.33 5.69
#